data_AF-A0A7W8C4N7-F1
#
_entry.id   AF-A0A7W8C4N7-F1
#
_cell.length_a   1.000
_cell.length_b   1.000
_cell.length_c   1.000
_cell.angle_alpha   90.00
_cell.angle_beta   90.00
_cell.angle_gamma   90.00
#
_symmetry.space_group_name_H-M   'P 1'
#
loop_
_entity.id
_entity.type
_entity.pdbx_description
1 polymer ?
#
loop_
_entity_poly.entity_id
_entity_poly.type
_entity_poly.pdbx_seq_one_letter_code
_entity_poly.pdbx_strand_id
1 'polypeptide(L)'
;MPPTPTQNILKLLEESLPPCFPRKRVHELTFGLVNPRTLANKDSEKTGPAGRFFVKREVWYQKDGFLEYVKTILKDSQASGASA
;
A
#
# COMPACT_ATOMS: atom_id res chain seq x y z
N MET A 1 9.68 22.53 -3.99
CA MET A 1 8.69 22.21 -2.94
C MET A 1 9.24 21.05 -2.13
N PRO A 2 9.25 21.08 -0.79
CA PRO A 2 9.69 19.93 0.00
C PRO A 2 8.73 18.74 -0.23
N PRO A 3 9.20 17.49 -0.18
CA PRO A 3 8.35 16.32 -0.35
C PRO A 3 7.28 16.27 0.76
N THR A 4 6.07 15.88 0.39
CA THR A 4 4.97 15.76 1.35
C THR A 4 5.24 14.59 2.32
N PRO A 5 4.64 14.58 3.52
CA PRO A 5 4.75 13.44 4.43
C PRO A 5 4.36 12.12 3.76
N THR A 6 3.34 12.17 2.90
CA THR A 6 2.84 11.04 2.11
C THR A 6 3.89 10.49 1.14
N GLN A 7 4.58 11.38 0.43
CA GLN A 7 5.67 11.01 -0.48
C GLN A 7 6.84 10.39 0.27
N ASN A 8 7.17 10.90 1.46
CA ASN A 8 8.22 10.32 2.30
C ASN A 8 7.86 8.91 2.77
N ILE A 9 6.60 8.66 3.15
CA ILE A 9 6.12 7.32 3.53
C ILE A 9 6.17 6.36 2.33
N LEU A 10 5.69 6.79 1.16
CA LEU A 10 5.73 5.97 -0.06
C LEU A 10 7.16 5.58 -0.42
N LYS A 11 8.10 6.53 -0.37
CA LYS A 11 9.51 6.27 -0.63
C LYS A 11 10.10 5.30 0.39
N LEU A 12 9.78 5.46 1.68
CA LEU A 12 10.22 4.53 2.72
C LEU A 12 9.70 3.11 2.47
N LEU A 13 8.43 2.96 2.10
CA LEU A 13 7.85 1.66 1.75
C LEU A 13 8.49 1.08 0.48
N GLU A 14 8.80 1.91 -0.50
CA GLU A 14 9.52 1.50 -1.69
C GLU A 14 10.93 1.01 -1.37
N GLU A 15 11.64 1.61 -0.42
CA GLU A 15 13.00 1.14 -0.05
C GLU A 15 12.99 -0.10 0.85
N SER A 16 11.99 -0.22 1.73
CA SER A 16 11.95 -1.27 2.77
C SER A 16 11.21 -2.55 2.36
N LEU A 17 10.22 -2.46 1.46
CA LEU A 17 9.40 -3.63 1.11
C LEU A 17 10.19 -4.62 0.23
N PRO A 18 10.12 -5.93 0.54
CA PRO A 18 10.68 -6.96 -0.31
C PRO A 18 9.91 -7.05 -1.65
N PRO A 19 10.51 -7.65 -2.70
CA PRO A 19 9.87 -7.75 -4.02
C PRO A 19 8.48 -8.41 -4.03
N CYS A 20 8.27 -9.37 -3.12
CA CYS A 20 6.97 -9.94 -2.84
C CYS A 20 6.86 -10.35 -1.36
N PHE A 21 5.65 -10.31 -0.82
CA PHE A 21 5.40 -10.62 0.59
C PHE A 21 3.98 -11.14 0.83
N PRO A 22 3.78 -11.95 1.89
CA PRO A 22 2.47 -12.48 2.22
C PRO A 22 1.60 -11.42 2.88
N ARG A 23 0.29 -11.45 2.60
CA ARG A 23 -0.71 -10.53 3.18
C ARG A 23 -0.63 -10.45 4.70
N LYS A 24 -0.40 -11.59 5.36
CA LYS A 24 -0.32 -11.66 6.84
C LYS A 24 0.80 -10.81 7.46
N ARG A 25 1.87 -10.52 6.72
CA ARG A 25 3.01 -9.71 7.19
C ARG A 25 2.89 -8.22 6.84
N VAL A 26 1.86 -7.83 6.08
CA VAL A 26 1.69 -6.43 5.64
C VAL A 26 1.67 -5.46 6.81
N HIS A 27 1.01 -5.82 7.92
CA HIS A 27 0.92 -4.94 9.09
C HIS A 27 2.30 -4.55 9.63
N GLU A 28 3.19 -5.54 9.77
CA GLU A 28 4.57 -5.32 10.25
C GLU A 28 5.40 -4.56 9.20
N LEU A 29 5.30 -4.97 7.94
CA LEU A 29 6.05 -4.39 6.82
C LEU A 29 5.68 -2.94 6.50
N THR A 30 4.47 -2.51 6.89
CA THR A 30 3.98 -1.15 6.65
C THR A 30 3.91 -0.33 7.94
N PHE A 31 4.58 -0.77 9.02
CA PHE A 31 4.60 -0.08 10.31
C PHE A 31 3.19 0.19 10.89
N GLY A 32 2.24 -0.71 10.62
CA GLY A 32 0.85 -0.60 11.05
C GLY A 32 -0.06 0.22 10.13
N LEU A 33 0.45 0.77 9.02
CA LEU A 33 -0.34 1.58 8.09
C LEU A 33 -1.47 0.78 7.43
N VAL A 34 -1.20 -0.49 7.06
CA VAL A 34 -2.15 -1.32 6.33
C VAL A 34 -2.49 -2.58 7.11
N ASN A 35 -3.78 -2.79 7.34
CA ASN A 35 -4.27 -3.96 8.08
C ASN A 35 -4.56 -5.15 7.13
N PRO A 36 -4.03 -6.36 7.41
CA PRO A 36 -4.27 -7.55 6.60
C PRO A 36 -5.74 -7.94 6.48
N ARG A 37 -6.56 -7.66 7.50
CA ARG A 37 -8.01 -7.91 7.46
C ARG A 37 -8.70 -6.96 6.49
N THR A 38 -8.33 -5.69 6.49
CA THR A 38 -8.85 -4.70 5.53
C THR A 38 -8.50 -5.11 4.10
N LEU A 39 -7.27 -5.57 3.88
CA LEU A 39 -6.86 -6.09 2.58
C LEU A 39 -7.66 -7.33 2.15
N ALA A 40 -8.01 -8.24 3.07
CA ALA A 40 -8.85 -9.38 2.73
C ALA A 40 -10.24 -8.97 2.23
N ASN A 41 -10.82 -7.92 2.81
CA ASN A 41 -12.10 -7.37 2.37
C ASN A 41 -11.95 -6.70 0.99
N LYS A 42 -10.93 -5.84 0.83
CA LYS A 42 -10.62 -5.16 -0.43
C LYS A 42 -10.30 -6.14 -1.56
N ASP A 43 -9.63 -7.23 -1.22
CA ASP A 43 -9.36 -8.33 -2.12
C ASP A 43 -10.66 -8.97 -2.65
N SER A 44 -11.63 -9.18 -1.76
CA SER A 44 -12.94 -9.76 -2.10
C SER A 44 -13.76 -8.78 -2.95
N GLU A 45 -13.64 -7.49 -2.66
CA GLU A 45 -14.26 -6.39 -3.43
C GLU A 45 -13.58 -6.10 -4.78
N LYS A 46 -12.46 -6.77 -5.10
CA LYS A 46 -11.61 -6.49 -6.28
C LYS A 46 -11.05 -5.05 -6.31
N THR A 47 -10.94 -4.40 -5.15
CA THR A 47 -10.38 -3.06 -4.96
C THR A 47 -9.06 -3.07 -4.17
N GLY A 48 -8.49 -4.26 -3.94
CA GLY A 48 -7.18 -4.44 -3.30
C GLY A 48 -5.99 -4.30 -4.26
N PRO A 49 -4.77 -4.60 -3.77
CA PRO A 49 -3.56 -4.60 -4.56
C PRO A 49 -3.66 -5.45 -5.83
N ALA A 50 -3.22 -4.88 -6.96
CA ALA A 50 -3.10 -5.61 -8.22
C ALA A 50 -1.96 -6.62 -8.17
N GLY A 51 -2.00 -7.63 -9.06
CA GLY A 51 -0.91 -8.62 -9.16
C GLY A 51 -0.80 -9.55 -7.95
N ARG A 52 -1.86 -9.70 -7.15
CA ARG A 52 -1.88 -10.70 -6.08
C ARG A 52 -1.79 -12.12 -6.64
N PHE A 53 -1.08 -12.99 -5.93
CA PHE A 53 -0.94 -14.40 -6.29
C PHE A 53 -1.00 -15.28 -5.06
N PHE A 54 -1.10 -16.59 -5.28
CA PHE A 54 -1.21 -17.56 -4.19
C PHE A 54 0.04 -18.42 -4.10
N VAL A 55 0.59 -18.53 -2.90
CA VAL A 55 1.63 -19.51 -2.57
C VAL A 55 1.03 -20.48 -1.57
N LYS A 56 0.80 -21.72 -2.01
CA LYS A 56 0.04 -22.73 -1.25
C LYS A 56 -1.36 -22.21 -0.89
N ARG A 57 -1.62 -21.90 0.38
CA ARG A 57 -2.92 -21.41 0.90
C ARG A 57 -2.86 -19.94 1.34
N GLU A 58 -1.80 -19.23 0.98
CA GLU A 58 -1.56 -17.85 1.38
C GLU A 58 -1.65 -16.88 0.20
N VAL A 59 -2.22 -15.69 0.44
CA VAL A 59 -2.24 -14.58 -0.52
C VAL A 59 -0.95 -13.79 -0.39
N TRP A 60 -0.33 -13.51 -1.52
CA TRP A 60 0.91 -12.74 -1.66
C TRP A 60 0.69 -11.56 -2.59
N TYR A 61 1.46 -10.50 -2.36
CA TYR A 61 1.47 -9.30 -3.19
C TYR A 61 2.85 -9.10 -3.80
N GLN A 62 2.85 -8.60 -5.04
CA GLN A 62 4.02 -7.97 -5.62
C GLN A 62 4.14 -6.55 -5.09
N LYS A 63 5.39 -6.11 -4.85
CA LYS A 63 5.71 -4.79 -4.33
C LYS A 63 5.05 -3.66 -5.14
N ASP A 64 5.21 -3.68 -6.46
CA ASP A 64 4.74 -2.61 -7.34
C ASP A 64 3.21 -2.46 -7.27
N GLY A 65 2.48 -3.58 -7.42
CA GLY A 65 1.02 -3.59 -7.32
C GLY A 65 0.50 -3.19 -5.94
N PHE A 66 1.26 -3.48 -4.88
CA PHE A 66 0.96 -3.03 -3.53
C PHE A 66 1.19 -1.53 -3.34
N LEU A 67 2.31 -1.00 -3.82
CA LEU A 67 2.62 0.43 -3.72
C LEU A 67 1.60 1.28 -4.48
N GLU A 68 1.17 0.85 -5.67
CA GLU A 68 0.08 1.50 -6.40
C GLU A 68 -1.22 1.55 -5.58
N TYR A 69 -1.57 0.44 -4.91
CA TYR A 69 -2.71 0.44 -3.99
C TYR A 69 -2.51 1.41 -2.82
N VAL A 70 -1.33 1.44 -2.20
CA VAL A 70 -1.03 2.35 -1.09
C VAL A 70 -1.16 3.82 -1.52
N LYS A 71 -0.77 4.16 -2.75
CA LYS A 71 -0.99 5.51 -3.31
C LYS A 71 -2.48 5.89 -3.36
N THR A 72 -3.39 4.94 -3.59
CA THR A 72 -4.84 5.24 -3.64
C THR A 72 -5.46 5.52 -2.27
N ILE A 73 -4.91 4.94 -1.20
CA ILE A 73 -5.41 5.13 0.17
C ILE A 73 -4.78 6.35 0.85
N LEU A 74 -3.55 6.69 0.44
CA LEU A 74 -2.83 7.85 0.92
C LEU A 74 -3.32 9.11 0.19
N LYS A 75 -4.13 9.92 0.86
CA LYS A 75 -4.55 11.22 0.34
C LYS A 75 -3.57 12.29 0.79
N ASP A 76 -2.98 13.03 -0.16
CA ASP A 76 -2.29 14.27 0.18
C ASP A 76 -3.33 15.31 0.66
N SER A 77 -3.18 15.80 1.89
CA SER A 77 -4.04 16.86 2.46
C SER A 77 -3.74 18.25 1.89
N GLN A 78 -3.07 18.36 0.74
CA GLN A 78 -2.67 19.63 0.10
C GLN A 78 -3.41 19.81 -1.23
N ALA A 79 -4.74 19.82 -1.20
CA ALA A 79 -5.57 20.19 -2.34
C ALA A 79 -6.80 21.00 -1.91
N SER A 80 -6.56 22.22 -1.43
CA SER A 80 -7.48 23.37 -1.58
C SER A 80 -6.88 24.62 -0.92
N GLY A 81 -5.96 25.27 -1.62
CA GLY A 81 -5.37 26.54 -1.19
C GLY A 81 -4.67 27.29 -2.32
N ALA A 82 -5.18 27.18 -3.55
CA ALA A 82 -4.80 28.04 -4.65
C ALA A 82 -5.90 27.98 -5.71
N SER A 83 -6.91 28.85 -5.56
CA SER A 83 -7.62 29.36 -6.73
C SER A 83 -7.75 30.86 -6.52
N ALA A 84 -7.26 31.56 -7.53
CA ALA A 84 -7.13 33.01 -7.65
C ALA A 84 -8.48 33.75 -7.59
#